data_AF-A0A7Z9HG13-F1
#
_entry.id   AF-A0A7Z9HG13-F1
#
_cell.length_a   1.000
_cell.length_b   1.000
_cell.length_c   1.000
_cell.angle_alpha   90.00
_cell.angle_beta   90.00
_cell.angle_gamma   90.00
#
_symmetry.space_group_name_H-M   'P 1'
#
loop_
_entity.id
_entity.type
_entity.pdbx_description
1 polymer ?
#
loop_
_entity_poly.entity_id
_entity_poly.type
_entity_poly.pdbx_seq_one_letter_code
_entity_poly.pdbx_strand_id
1 'polypeptide(L)'
;KLPQGSFLVGLSSIHWREAWKYGERAFRYCQHDIGHAWAALAISASMLGWKLQILNTISDEAIAQLLGLNRFNDFEMEEKETPDLLAVIVPSNDTLKPGQSLKQESIQKIANGKWYGKANKLNEEYYPWEIIDMVSDACEEQKSDCDIEKPSTQLFSETHPVPVNDVKQERKNTLLAGQIIRQRRSAVAMDGVTSITKTQFYEMLSRVIPVVGSMLWDSIAQRPFIHLGLFVHRVVGLIPGLYALVRDPEKQSLLQTSMHAEFQWKTPLECPQSLPLFLLEEKEVQNLAASVSCGQDIAGAGAFSCGMLAEFEEPIRRFGAHWYRRLFWETGMIGQVLYLEAEAKGVQATGIGCFFDNPVHDVFGLTGHAFQSLYHFTIGGSVEDDRLSTLPSYQHLASSSIL
;
A
#
# COMPACT_ATOMS: atom_id res chain seq x y z
N LYS A 1 -28.34 0.27 8.53
CA LYS A 1 -27.98 -0.82 9.47
C LYS A 1 -27.00 -1.72 8.74
N LEU A 2 -25.90 -2.11 9.37
CA LEU A 2 -24.95 -3.03 8.77
C LEU A 2 -25.56 -4.44 8.67
N PRO A 3 -25.12 -5.28 7.71
CA PRO A 3 -25.51 -6.69 7.66
C PRO A 3 -25.24 -7.42 8.98
N GLN A 4 -26.02 -8.47 9.26
CA GLN A 4 -25.82 -9.27 10.48
C GLN A 4 -24.43 -9.94 10.44
N GLY A 5 -23.72 -9.95 11.57
CA GLY A 5 -22.36 -10.49 11.64
C GLY A 5 -21.27 -9.52 11.13
N SER A 6 -21.64 -8.28 10.80
CA SER A 6 -20.67 -7.24 10.47
C SER A 6 -20.10 -6.57 11.71
N PHE A 7 -18.85 -6.10 11.62
CA PHE A 7 -18.20 -5.31 12.68
C PHE A 7 -17.29 -4.24 12.07
N LEU A 8 -16.96 -3.22 12.86
CA LEU A 8 -16.07 -2.12 12.46
C LEU A 8 -14.64 -2.44 12.86
N VAL A 9 -13.69 -1.99 12.05
CA VAL A 9 -12.26 -1.96 12.34
C VAL A 9 -11.75 -0.59 11.95
N GLY A 10 -11.02 0.08 12.85
CA GLY A 10 -10.36 1.34 12.53
C GLY A 10 -8.86 1.24 12.72
N LEU A 11 -8.14 2.08 11.98
CA LEU A 11 -6.71 2.28 12.07
C LEU A 11 -6.43 3.75 12.41
N SER A 12 -5.39 3.96 13.20
CA SER A 12 -4.93 5.25 13.68
C SER A 12 -3.41 5.26 13.76
N SER A 13 -2.85 6.46 13.70
CA SER A 13 -1.41 6.69 13.75
C SER A 13 -1.05 7.51 14.97
N ILE A 14 0.04 7.13 15.62
CA ILE A 14 0.76 8.02 16.54
C ILE A 14 2.03 8.41 15.81
N HIS A 15 2.02 9.54 15.11
CA HIS A 15 3.14 9.97 14.26
C HIS A 15 4.47 10.03 15.03
N TRP A 16 4.40 10.31 16.34
CA TRP A 16 5.56 10.31 17.22
C TRP A 16 6.31 8.97 17.25
N ARG A 17 5.62 7.83 17.06
CA ARG A 17 6.26 6.51 16.96
C ARG A 17 7.20 6.37 15.76
N GLU A 18 6.97 7.13 14.71
CA GLU A 18 7.79 7.13 13.49
C GLU A 18 8.76 8.33 13.44
N ALA A 19 8.42 9.43 14.11
CA ALA A 19 9.19 10.68 14.10
C ALA A 19 10.61 10.54 14.69
N TRP A 20 10.83 9.65 15.65
CA TRP A 20 12.17 9.43 16.21
C TRP A 20 13.18 8.99 15.14
N LYS A 21 12.73 8.22 14.14
CA LYS A 21 13.57 7.68 13.06
C LYS A 21 13.54 8.56 11.82
N TYR A 22 12.38 9.10 11.47
CA TYR A 22 12.16 9.73 10.17
C TYR A 22 11.98 11.25 10.22
N GLY A 23 11.93 11.84 11.42
CA GLY A 23 11.70 13.28 11.62
C GLY A 23 10.47 13.75 10.86
N GLU A 24 10.61 14.86 10.14
CA GLU A 24 9.55 15.48 9.31
C GLU A 24 8.87 14.54 8.32
N ARG A 25 9.53 13.44 7.91
CA ARG A 25 8.98 12.49 6.93
C ARG A 25 8.03 11.47 7.55
N ALA A 26 7.97 11.39 8.87
CA ALA A 26 7.23 10.35 9.60
C ALA A 26 5.77 10.21 9.18
N PHE A 27 5.10 11.34 8.88
CA PHE A 27 3.74 11.31 8.37
C PHE A 27 3.60 10.37 7.16
N ARG A 28 4.48 10.49 6.17
CA ARG A 28 4.47 9.63 4.97
C ARG A 28 4.59 8.15 5.32
N TYR A 29 5.50 7.81 6.25
CA TYR A 29 5.72 6.43 6.71
C TYR A 29 4.49 5.85 7.40
N CYS A 30 3.88 6.61 8.32
CA CYS A 30 2.62 6.19 8.94
C CYS A 30 1.56 5.88 7.87
N GLN A 31 1.42 6.72 6.85
CA GLN A 31 0.41 6.49 5.81
C GLN A 31 0.73 5.28 4.91
N HIS A 32 2.01 4.99 4.61
CA HIS A 32 2.38 3.72 3.97
C HIS A 32 1.96 2.53 4.85
N ASP A 33 2.22 2.60 6.15
CA ASP A 33 1.91 1.53 7.09
C ASP A 33 0.41 1.30 7.23
N ILE A 34 -0.42 2.35 7.17
CA ILE A 34 -1.88 2.21 7.06
C ILE A 34 -2.26 1.43 5.81
N GLY A 35 -1.64 1.72 4.66
CA GLY A 35 -1.85 0.98 3.43
C GLY A 35 -1.50 -0.51 3.55
N HIS A 36 -0.34 -0.80 4.15
CA HIS A 36 0.08 -2.18 4.43
C HIS A 36 -0.90 -2.91 5.37
N ALA A 37 -1.31 -2.25 6.45
CA ALA A 37 -2.22 -2.79 7.46
C ALA A 37 -3.62 -3.05 6.89
N TRP A 38 -4.17 -2.10 6.13
CA TRP A 38 -5.45 -2.27 5.44
C TRP A 38 -5.42 -3.47 4.50
N ALA A 39 -4.38 -3.59 3.67
CA ALA A 39 -4.25 -4.72 2.76
C ALA A 39 -4.17 -6.06 3.50
N ALA A 40 -3.42 -6.12 4.61
CA ALA A 40 -3.35 -7.30 5.46
C ALA A 40 -4.72 -7.66 6.07
N LEU A 41 -5.48 -6.66 6.55
CA LEU A 41 -6.83 -6.86 7.07
C LEU A 41 -7.79 -7.39 6.00
N ALA A 42 -7.76 -6.81 4.79
CA ALA A 42 -8.61 -7.22 3.68
C ALA A 42 -8.31 -8.67 3.23
N ILE A 43 -7.03 -9.03 3.15
CA ILE A 43 -6.59 -10.40 2.82
C ILE A 43 -7.03 -11.38 3.92
N SER A 44 -6.83 -11.03 5.19
CA SER A 44 -7.26 -11.86 6.32
C SER A 44 -8.78 -12.05 6.34
N ALA A 45 -9.54 -10.98 6.11
CA ALA A 45 -11.00 -11.06 6.02
C ALA A 45 -11.43 -12.01 4.90
N SER A 46 -10.85 -11.86 3.71
CA SER A 46 -11.16 -12.71 2.55
C SER A 46 -10.88 -14.19 2.82
N MET A 47 -9.73 -14.50 3.44
CA MET A 47 -9.37 -15.87 3.82
C MET A 47 -10.36 -16.52 4.79
N LEU A 48 -11.06 -15.72 5.58
CA LEU A 48 -12.01 -16.16 6.59
C LEU A 48 -13.48 -16.09 6.13
N GLY A 49 -13.73 -15.78 4.85
CA GLY A 49 -15.08 -15.70 4.30
C GLY A 49 -15.80 -14.36 4.55
N TRP A 50 -15.04 -13.31 4.85
CA TRP A 50 -15.52 -11.93 4.96
C TRP A 50 -14.95 -11.04 3.86
N LYS A 51 -15.51 -9.83 3.73
CA LYS A 51 -15.02 -8.74 2.89
C LYS A 51 -14.81 -7.51 3.77
N LEU A 52 -13.76 -6.76 3.45
CA LEU A 52 -13.51 -5.45 4.05
C LEU A 52 -14.03 -4.38 3.08
N GLN A 53 -14.65 -3.33 3.62
CA GLN A 53 -14.96 -2.11 2.86
C GLN A 53 -14.60 -0.88 3.68
N ILE A 54 -13.84 0.02 3.09
CA ILE A 54 -13.49 1.32 3.68
C ILE A 54 -14.71 2.24 3.61
N LEU A 55 -14.97 2.94 4.73
CA LEU A 55 -16.07 3.89 4.83
C LEU A 55 -15.59 5.29 4.47
N ASN A 56 -15.53 5.63 3.18
CA ASN A 56 -15.14 6.96 2.67
C ASN A 56 -16.19 8.08 2.94
N THR A 57 -17.15 7.86 3.82
CA THR A 57 -18.31 8.75 4.04
C THR A 57 -18.43 9.18 5.49
N ILE A 58 -17.31 9.15 6.21
CA ILE A 58 -17.23 9.46 7.62
C ILE A 58 -16.02 10.35 7.86
N SER A 59 -16.21 11.41 8.63
CA SER A 59 -15.14 12.36 8.95
C SER A 59 -14.16 11.77 9.96
N ASP A 60 -12.95 12.30 9.99
CA ASP A 60 -11.92 11.93 10.96
C ASP A 60 -12.42 12.16 12.39
N GLU A 61 -13.17 13.25 12.66
CA GLU A 61 -13.79 13.48 13.97
C GLU A 61 -14.70 12.30 14.39
N ALA A 62 -15.50 11.79 13.47
CA ALA A 62 -16.39 10.66 13.75
C ALA A 62 -15.60 9.35 13.91
N ILE A 63 -14.50 9.15 13.18
CA ILE A 63 -13.60 8.02 13.39
C ILE A 63 -12.97 8.11 14.79
N ALA A 64 -12.46 9.29 15.18
CA ALA A 64 -11.89 9.53 16.50
C ALA A 64 -12.89 9.24 17.62
N GLN A 65 -14.16 9.62 17.45
CA GLN A 65 -15.24 9.29 18.39
C GLN A 65 -15.50 7.77 18.50
N LEU A 66 -15.49 7.06 17.37
CA LEU A 66 -15.70 5.61 17.32
C LEU A 66 -14.54 4.81 17.93
N LEU A 67 -13.32 5.32 17.79
CA LEU A 67 -12.09 4.72 18.31
C LEU A 67 -11.71 5.23 19.71
N GLY A 68 -12.43 6.23 20.23
CA GLY A 68 -12.18 6.80 21.54
C GLY A 68 -10.87 7.59 21.63
N LEU A 69 -10.43 8.18 20.51
CA LEU A 69 -9.18 8.96 20.39
C LEU A 69 -9.37 10.41 20.88
N ASN A 70 -10.62 10.88 20.95
CA ASN A 70 -10.97 12.22 21.42
C ASN A 70 -11.05 12.34 22.96
N ARG A 71 -10.59 11.32 23.70
CA ARG A 71 -10.58 11.32 25.17
C ARG A 71 -9.30 11.97 25.69
N PHE A 72 -9.12 13.27 25.49
CA PHE A 72 -7.84 13.96 25.71
C PHE A 72 -7.18 13.75 27.09
N ASN A 73 -7.94 13.44 28.15
CA ASN A 73 -7.39 13.13 29.49
C ASN A 73 -6.74 11.74 29.58
N ASP A 74 -7.07 10.84 28.65
CA ASP A 74 -6.56 9.47 28.59
C ASP A 74 -5.28 9.36 27.75
N PHE A 75 -4.86 10.43 27.08
CA PHE A 75 -3.68 10.51 26.21
C PHE A 75 -2.71 11.59 26.71
N GLU A 76 -1.43 11.44 26.38
CA GLU A 76 -0.45 12.50 26.56
C GLU A 76 -0.61 13.51 25.39
N MET A 77 -0.61 14.80 25.70
CA MET A 77 -0.95 15.86 24.73
C MET A 77 0.00 15.86 23.53
N GLU A 78 1.28 15.60 23.80
CA GLU A 78 2.36 15.59 22.83
C GLU A 78 2.39 14.31 21.97
N GLU A 79 1.67 13.25 22.38
CA GLU A 79 1.65 11.95 21.72
C GLU A 79 0.29 11.69 21.05
N LYS A 80 -0.27 12.73 20.43
CA LYS A 80 -1.58 12.72 19.75
C LYS A 80 -1.70 11.49 18.84
N GLU A 81 -2.76 10.71 19.05
CA GLU A 81 -3.17 9.62 18.16
C GLU A 81 -4.24 10.14 17.20
N THR A 82 -3.96 10.06 15.90
CA THR A 82 -4.82 10.58 14.84
C THR A 82 -5.57 9.44 14.14
N PRO A 83 -6.88 9.58 13.88
CA PRO A 83 -7.60 8.61 13.07
C PRO A 83 -7.10 8.63 11.63
N ASP A 84 -6.98 7.46 11.00
CA ASP A 84 -6.65 7.37 9.58
C ASP A 84 -7.79 6.76 8.77
N LEU A 85 -8.23 5.56 9.14
CA LEU A 85 -9.14 4.77 8.31
C LEU A 85 -10.16 4.06 9.16
N LEU A 86 -11.42 4.07 8.72
CA LEU A 86 -12.47 3.20 9.25
C LEU A 86 -12.97 2.27 8.15
N ALA A 87 -13.01 0.99 8.47
CA ALA A 87 -13.57 -0.05 7.62
C ALA A 87 -14.65 -0.84 8.34
N VAL A 88 -15.46 -1.50 7.54
CA VAL A 88 -16.43 -2.49 7.99
C VAL A 88 -16.08 -3.84 7.39
N ILE A 89 -16.09 -4.86 8.24
CA ILE A 89 -15.96 -6.26 7.86
C ILE A 89 -17.36 -6.84 7.77
N VAL A 90 -17.71 -7.44 6.63
CA VAL A 90 -19.03 -8.02 6.36
C VAL A 90 -18.91 -9.44 5.82
N PRO A 91 -19.87 -10.35 6.08
CA PRO A 91 -19.86 -11.69 5.50
C PRO A 91 -19.83 -11.62 3.96
N SER A 92 -19.04 -12.47 3.31
CA SER A 92 -18.82 -12.40 1.85
C SER A 92 -20.09 -12.54 0.99
N ASN A 93 -21.14 -13.15 1.54
CA ASN A 93 -22.42 -13.33 0.87
C ASN A 93 -23.34 -12.10 0.99
N ASP A 94 -22.98 -11.14 1.83
CA ASP A 94 -23.68 -9.88 1.98
C ASP A 94 -23.03 -8.78 1.14
N THR A 95 -23.84 -7.77 0.81
CA THR A 95 -23.39 -6.60 0.07
C THR A 95 -23.74 -5.35 0.84
N LEU A 96 -22.74 -4.53 1.12
CA LEU A 96 -22.94 -3.15 1.57
C LEU A 96 -23.33 -2.29 0.37
N LYS A 97 -24.33 -1.44 0.57
CA LYS A 97 -24.74 -0.53 -0.49
C LYS A 97 -23.63 0.53 -0.70
N PRO A 98 -23.32 0.89 -1.96
CA PRO A 98 -22.43 2.03 -2.23
C PRO A 98 -22.90 3.29 -1.48
N GLY A 99 -21.97 4.01 -0.87
CA GLY A 99 -22.28 5.21 -0.08
C GLY A 99 -22.99 4.96 1.25
N GLN A 100 -23.07 3.71 1.71
CA GLN A 100 -23.64 3.41 3.02
C GLN A 100 -22.74 3.93 4.15
N SER A 101 -23.15 5.03 4.77
CA SER A 101 -22.50 5.59 5.97
C SER A 101 -23.11 5.07 7.29
N LEU A 102 -22.41 5.33 8.40
CA LEU A 102 -22.91 5.10 9.75
C LEU A 102 -23.86 6.23 10.15
N LYS A 103 -24.95 5.87 10.84
CA LYS A 103 -25.88 6.88 11.37
C LYS A 103 -25.22 7.63 12.53
N GLN A 104 -25.40 8.94 12.59
CA GLN A 104 -24.91 9.77 13.70
C GLN A 104 -25.32 9.23 15.07
N GLU A 105 -26.56 8.77 15.22
CA GLU A 105 -27.05 8.15 16.47
C GLU A 105 -26.23 6.92 16.89
N SER A 106 -25.76 6.12 15.92
CA SER A 106 -24.93 4.94 16.19
C SER A 106 -23.52 5.32 16.63
N ILE A 107 -22.93 6.34 15.99
CA ILE A 107 -21.64 6.92 16.37
C ILE A 107 -21.71 7.45 17.80
N GLN A 108 -22.71 8.28 18.09
CA GLN A 108 -22.91 8.87 19.41
C GLN A 108 -23.16 7.82 20.50
N LYS A 109 -23.85 6.72 20.18
CA LYS A 109 -24.05 5.61 21.12
C LYS A 109 -22.72 4.95 21.52
N ILE A 110 -21.79 4.79 20.58
CA ILE A 110 -20.45 4.22 20.85
C ILE A 110 -19.59 5.25 21.59
N ALA A 111 -19.60 6.51 21.15
CA ALA A 111 -18.85 7.60 21.77
C ALA A 111 -19.24 7.79 23.26
N ASN A 112 -20.53 7.69 23.58
CA ASN A 112 -21.06 7.73 24.95
C ASN A 112 -20.90 6.41 25.72
N GLY A 113 -20.28 5.41 25.12
CA GLY A 113 -19.91 4.17 25.77
C GLY A 113 -18.88 4.40 26.88
N LYS A 114 -18.77 3.42 27.78
CA LYS A 114 -17.75 3.46 28.83
C LYS A 114 -16.44 2.89 28.27
N TRP A 115 -15.44 3.76 28.15
CA TRP A 115 -14.09 3.39 27.78
C TRP A 115 -13.26 2.98 29.00
N TYR A 116 -12.26 2.13 28.78
CA TYR A 116 -11.36 1.61 29.82
C TYR A 116 -9.92 1.71 29.35
N GLY A 117 -9.01 1.98 30.29
CA GLY A 117 -7.58 2.13 30.04
C GLY A 117 -7.16 3.58 29.77
N LYS A 118 -5.91 3.88 30.14
CA LYS A 118 -5.19 5.10 29.82
C LYS A 118 -4.05 4.74 28.85
N ALA A 119 -3.76 5.59 27.87
CA ALA A 119 -2.61 5.39 26.99
C ALA A 119 -1.31 5.43 27.81
N ASN A 120 -0.37 4.57 27.43
CA ASN A 120 0.99 4.64 27.98
C ASN A 120 1.72 5.81 27.34
N LYS A 121 2.52 6.52 28.13
CA LYS A 121 3.49 7.49 27.60
C LYS A 121 4.57 6.74 26.83
N LEU A 122 4.88 7.17 25.61
CA LEU A 122 5.87 6.54 24.73
C LEU A 122 7.29 6.86 25.19
N ASN A 123 7.58 8.13 25.51
CA ASN A 123 8.91 8.56 25.98
C ASN A 123 8.82 9.68 27.03
N GLU A 124 9.87 9.82 27.85
CA GLU A 124 9.93 10.91 28.82
C GLU A 124 10.06 12.28 28.14
N GLU A 125 10.89 12.35 27.09
CA GLU A 125 11.15 13.53 26.29
C GLU A 125 10.37 13.51 24.97
N TYR A 126 9.88 14.68 24.57
CA TYR A 126 9.18 14.90 23.32
C TYR A 126 9.93 15.94 22.48
N TYR A 127 10.08 15.65 21.20
CA TYR A 127 10.72 16.55 20.23
C TYR A 127 9.69 16.97 19.17
N PRO A 128 9.26 18.24 19.17
CA PRO A 128 8.22 18.69 18.25
C PRO A 128 8.76 18.74 16.82
N TRP A 129 7.97 18.18 15.90
CA TRP A 129 8.16 18.33 14.46
C TRP A 129 6.92 19.01 13.91
N GLU A 130 6.86 20.35 13.98
CA GLU A 130 5.67 21.16 13.67
C GLU A 130 5.05 20.81 12.31
N ILE A 131 5.87 20.47 11.32
CA ILE A 131 5.40 20.10 9.98
C ILE A 131 4.53 18.83 9.97
N ILE A 132 4.73 17.90 10.92
CA ILE A 132 3.90 16.69 11.05
C ILE A 132 2.48 17.08 11.47
N ASP A 133 2.35 17.96 12.46
CA ASP A 133 1.04 18.44 12.91
C ASP A 133 0.38 19.29 11.83
N MET A 134 1.13 20.16 11.16
CA MET A 134 0.63 20.96 10.04
C MET A 134 0.08 20.09 8.90
N VAL A 135 0.79 19.05 8.48
CA VAL A 135 0.31 18.16 7.41
C VAL A 135 -0.83 17.28 7.90
N SER A 136 -0.80 16.83 9.14
CA SER A 136 -1.89 16.04 9.74
C SER A 136 -3.18 16.82 9.78
N ASP A 137 -3.15 18.06 10.28
CA ASP A 137 -4.34 18.92 10.38
C ASP A 137 -4.81 19.34 8.98
N ALA A 138 -3.90 19.59 8.03
CA ALA A 138 -4.27 19.86 6.64
C ALA A 138 -4.94 18.66 5.95
N CYS A 139 -4.58 17.43 6.34
CA CYS A 139 -5.12 16.20 5.78
C CYS A 139 -6.39 15.68 6.50
N GLU A 140 -6.88 16.40 7.50
CA GLU A 140 -8.08 16.02 8.25
C GLU A 140 -9.31 16.01 7.33
N GLU A 141 -9.99 14.86 7.22
CA GLU A 141 -11.20 14.73 6.41
C GLU A 141 -12.40 15.26 7.19
N GLN A 142 -12.94 16.41 6.77
CA GLN A 142 -14.09 17.04 7.40
C GLN A 142 -15.40 16.48 6.86
N LYS A 143 -16.48 16.65 7.63
CA LYS A 143 -17.80 16.15 7.21
C LYS A 143 -18.28 16.74 5.88
N SER A 144 -17.94 18.00 5.59
CA SER A 144 -18.23 18.64 4.31
C SER A 144 -17.57 17.94 3.12
N ASP A 145 -16.40 17.34 3.34
CA ASP A 145 -15.62 16.68 2.29
C ASP A 145 -16.27 15.34 1.92
N CYS A 146 -16.75 14.61 2.93
CA CYS A 146 -17.53 13.38 2.75
C CYS A 146 -18.84 13.60 1.97
N ASP A 147 -19.44 14.80 2.05
CA ASP A 147 -20.68 15.15 1.34
C ASP A 147 -20.43 15.57 -0.13
N ILE A 148 -19.21 16.06 -0.44
CA ILE A 148 -18.76 16.41 -1.80
C ILE A 148 -18.32 15.16 -2.56
N GLU A 149 -17.70 14.20 -1.88
CA GLU A 149 -17.45 12.85 -2.41
C GLU A 149 -18.78 12.11 -2.62
N LYS A 150 -19.41 12.31 -3.78
CA LYS A 150 -20.29 11.30 -4.37
C LYS A 150 -19.39 10.48 -5.30
N PRO A 151 -18.90 9.30 -4.88
CA PRO A 151 -18.06 8.48 -5.74
C PRO A 151 -18.82 8.27 -7.04
N SER A 152 -18.29 8.82 -8.13
CA SER A 152 -18.73 8.43 -9.47
C SER A 152 -18.57 6.93 -9.53
N THR A 153 -19.67 6.20 -9.72
CA THR A 153 -19.69 4.74 -9.81
C THR A 153 -18.93 4.20 -11.03
N GLN A 154 -18.33 5.06 -11.86
CA GLN A 154 -17.26 4.67 -12.79
C GLN A 154 -15.95 4.43 -12.00
N LEU A 155 -16.00 3.52 -11.03
CA LEU A 155 -14.88 3.24 -10.12
C LEU A 155 -13.76 2.45 -10.80
N PHE A 156 -14.08 1.84 -11.93
CA PHE A 156 -13.20 0.99 -12.69
C PHE A 156 -13.46 1.29 -14.16
N SER A 157 -12.42 1.65 -14.91
CA SER A 157 -12.48 1.56 -16.37
C SER A 157 -12.99 0.16 -16.71
N GLU A 158 -13.82 0.01 -17.75
CA GLU A 158 -14.28 -1.30 -18.24
C GLU A 158 -13.11 -2.08 -18.86
N THR A 159 -12.00 -2.26 -18.14
CA THR A 159 -11.09 -3.35 -18.39
C THR A 159 -11.90 -4.60 -18.09
N HIS A 160 -12.52 -5.16 -19.13
CA HIS A 160 -13.16 -6.46 -19.03
C HIS A 160 -12.18 -7.38 -18.32
N PRO A 161 -12.53 -7.92 -17.14
CA PRO A 161 -11.67 -8.89 -16.50
C PRO A 161 -11.44 -10.00 -17.51
N VAL A 162 -10.18 -10.35 -17.78
CA VAL A 162 -9.93 -11.71 -18.25
C VAL A 162 -10.54 -12.59 -17.18
N PRO A 163 -11.55 -13.41 -17.51
CA PRO A 163 -12.20 -14.24 -16.51
C PRO A 163 -11.11 -15.04 -15.81
N VAL A 164 -11.03 -14.92 -14.49
CA VAL A 164 -10.16 -15.78 -13.66
C VAL A 164 -10.48 -17.28 -13.88
N ASN A 165 -11.61 -17.57 -14.56
CA ASN A 165 -11.97 -18.90 -15.06
C ASN A 165 -10.97 -19.51 -16.06
N ASP A 166 -10.17 -18.72 -16.80
CA ASP A 166 -9.07 -19.26 -17.62
C ASP A 166 -7.78 -19.49 -16.83
N VAL A 167 -7.73 -19.00 -15.58
CA VAL A 167 -6.71 -19.39 -14.60
C VAL A 167 -7.28 -20.47 -13.68
N LYS A 168 -7.79 -21.55 -14.28
CA LYS A 168 -7.51 -22.90 -13.76
C LYS A 168 -6.03 -23.25 -14.02
N GLN A 169 -5.10 -22.33 -13.77
CA GLN A 169 -3.76 -22.78 -13.46
C GLN A 169 -3.93 -23.55 -12.16
N GLU A 170 -3.69 -24.87 -12.23
CA GLU A 170 -3.28 -25.63 -11.06
C GLU A 170 -2.38 -24.71 -10.25
N ARG A 171 -2.83 -24.28 -9.06
CA ARG A 171 -1.99 -23.50 -8.17
C ARG A 171 -0.81 -24.42 -7.84
N LYS A 172 0.28 -24.27 -8.59
CA LYS A 172 1.54 -24.98 -8.35
C LYS A 172 2.17 -24.57 -7.02
N ASN A 173 1.66 -23.50 -6.40
CA ASN A 173 2.00 -23.15 -5.03
C ASN A 173 1.47 -24.20 -4.06
N THR A 174 2.40 -24.97 -3.53
CA THR A 174 2.20 -25.91 -2.42
C THR A 174 1.92 -25.18 -1.10
N LEU A 175 2.20 -23.87 -1.02
CA LEU A 175 2.04 -23.07 0.20
C LEU A 175 0.62 -22.50 0.34
N LEU A 176 0.06 -22.66 1.53
CA LEU A 176 -1.19 -22.02 1.93
C LEU A 176 -0.96 -20.51 2.16
N ALA A 177 -1.96 -19.68 1.86
CA ALA A 177 -1.88 -18.22 2.08
C ALA A 177 -1.46 -17.88 3.52
N GLY A 178 -1.97 -18.62 4.52
CA GLY A 178 -1.58 -18.42 5.91
C GLY A 178 -0.09 -18.70 6.20
N GLN A 179 0.55 -19.59 5.45
CA GLN A 179 2.00 -19.82 5.58
C GLN A 179 2.77 -18.62 5.03
N ILE A 180 2.42 -18.18 3.82
CA ILE A 180 3.01 -17.00 3.16
C ILE A 180 2.92 -15.76 4.05
N ILE A 181 1.76 -15.51 4.65
CA ILE A 181 1.56 -14.35 5.54
C ILE A 181 2.44 -14.44 6.79
N ARG A 182 2.54 -15.61 7.43
CA ARG A 182 3.32 -15.79 8.66
C ARG A 182 4.83 -15.80 8.43
N GLN A 183 5.28 -16.33 7.30
CA GLN A 183 6.71 -16.37 6.95
C GLN A 183 7.22 -15.01 6.50
N ARG A 184 6.35 -14.15 5.92
CA ARG A 184 6.76 -12.87 5.32
C ARG A 184 7.69 -12.09 6.23
N ARG A 185 8.87 -11.73 5.73
CA ARG A 185 9.80 -10.79 6.37
C ARG A 185 10.31 -9.78 5.34
N SER A 186 10.83 -8.67 5.85
CA SER A 186 11.46 -7.66 5.01
C SER A 186 12.92 -8.01 4.83
N ALA A 187 13.38 -8.14 3.59
CA ALA A 187 14.78 -8.36 3.31
C ALA A 187 15.62 -7.17 3.81
N VAL A 188 16.69 -7.45 4.55
CA VAL A 188 17.63 -6.41 5.03
C VAL A 188 18.74 -6.14 4.01
N ALA A 189 18.99 -7.09 3.12
CA ALA A 189 19.88 -6.99 1.97
C ALA A 189 19.45 -7.99 0.89
N MET A 190 19.82 -7.71 -0.37
CA MET A 190 19.64 -8.63 -1.50
C MET A 190 21.01 -9.19 -1.92
N ASP A 191 21.02 -10.42 -2.42
CA ASP A 191 22.25 -11.17 -2.71
C ASP A 191 22.97 -10.77 -4.01
N GLY A 192 22.34 -9.95 -4.85
CA GLY A 192 22.94 -9.48 -6.12
C GLY A 192 23.04 -10.54 -7.22
N VAL A 193 22.51 -11.75 -7.02
CA VAL A 193 22.68 -12.88 -7.96
C VAL A 193 21.39 -13.64 -8.24
N THR A 194 20.46 -13.70 -7.28
CA THR A 194 19.19 -14.41 -7.47
C THR A 194 18.35 -13.71 -8.53
N SER A 195 17.87 -14.53 -9.46
CA SER A 195 17.02 -14.10 -10.56
C SER A 195 15.62 -14.69 -10.41
N ILE A 196 14.62 -14.01 -10.97
CA ILE A 196 13.28 -14.56 -11.15
C ILE A 196 13.01 -14.77 -12.65
N THR A 197 12.04 -15.62 -12.97
CA THR A 197 11.61 -15.80 -14.37
C THR A 197 10.68 -14.66 -14.81
N LYS A 198 10.62 -14.37 -16.12
CA LYS A 198 9.63 -13.43 -16.68
C LYS A 198 8.18 -13.81 -16.32
N THR A 199 7.88 -15.10 -16.21
CA THR A 199 6.55 -15.58 -15.79
C THR A 199 6.24 -15.19 -14.35
N GLN A 200 7.18 -15.41 -13.41
CA GLN A 200 7.02 -14.96 -12.03
C GLN A 200 6.86 -13.43 -11.96
N PHE A 201 7.65 -12.69 -12.73
CA PHE A 201 7.56 -11.23 -12.78
C PHE A 201 6.19 -10.75 -13.29
N TYR A 202 5.69 -11.29 -14.40
CA TYR A 202 4.36 -10.95 -14.92
C TYR A 202 3.24 -11.34 -13.95
N GLU A 203 3.35 -12.51 -13.30
CA GLU A 203 2.40 -12.91 -12.26
C GLU A 203 2.38 -11.90 -11.10
N MET A 204 3.55 -11.52 -10.57
CA MET A 204 3.66 -10.52 -9.50
C MET A 204 3.01 -9.19 -9.89
N LEU A 205 3.35 -8.65 -11.07
CA LEU A 205 2.80 -7.38 -11.54
C LEU A 205 1.29 -7.47 -11.83
N SER A 206 0.79 -8.61 -12.29
CA SER A 206 -0.65 -8.80 -12.50
C SER A 206 -1.48 -8.66 -11.22
N ARG A 207 -0.88 -8.93 -10.05
CA ARG A 207 -1.57 -8.85 -8.75
C ARG A 207 -1.75 -7.43 -8.25
N VAL A 208 -0.96 -6.48 -8.77
CA VAL A 208 -1.10 -5.06 -8.46
C VAL A 208 -1.97 -4.33 -9.47
N ILE A 209 -2.47 -4.99 -10.52
CA ILE A 209 -3.45 -4.43 -11.43
C ILE A 209 -4.83 -4.40 -10.76
N PRO A 210 -5.54 -3.25 -10.79
CA PRO A 210 -6.93 -3.16 -10.35
C PRO A 210 -7.84 -4.06 -11.16
N VAL A 211 -8.58 -4.93 -10.48
CA VAL A 211 -9.55 -5.86 -11.08
C VAL A 211 -10.83 -5.80 -10.26
N VAL A 212 -11.96 -5.62 -10.94
CA VAL A 212 -13.29 -5.66 -10.32
C VAL A 212 -13.54 -7.02 -9.68
N GLY A 213 -14.08 -7.05 -8.46
CA GLY A 213 -14.28 -8.30 -7.72
C GLY A 213 -13.07 -8.68 -6.86
N SER A 214 -11.99 -7.90 -6.89
CA SER A 214 -10.81 -8.12 -6.05
C SER A 214 -11.06 -7.64 -4.63
N MET A 215 -10.65 -8.44 -3.66
CA MET A 215 -10.77 -8.13 -2.23
C MET A 215 -10.13 -6.79 -1.83
N LEU A 216 -9.07 -6.35 -2.53
CA LEU A 216 -8.37 -5.11 -2.22
C LEU A 216 -9.05 -3.92 -2.92
N TRP A 217 -9.22 -4.03 -4.23
CA TRP A 217 -9.72 -2.92 -5.06
C TRP A 217 -11.20 -2.60 -4.78
N ASP A 218 -12.02 -3.63 -4.53
CA ASP A 218 -13.41 -3.42 -4.11
C ASP A 218 -13.51 -2.78 -2.73
N SER A 219 -12.51 -3.02 -1.85
CA SER A 219 -12.57 -2.51 -0.48
C SER A 219 -12.36 -1.00 -0.40
N ILE A 220 -11.57 -0.41 -1.31
CA ILE A 220 -11.38 1.05 -1.38
C ILE A 220 -12.36 1.72 -2.33
N ALA A 221 -12.88 0.99 -3.32
CA ALA A 221 -13.86 1.47 -4.28
C ALA A 221 -13.43 2.81 -4.93
N GLN A 222 -12.20 2.86 -5.46
CA GLN A 222 -11.63 4.01 -6.17
C GLN A 222 -10.83 3.55 -7.40
N ARG A 223 -10.71 4.43 -8.40
CA ARG A 223 -9.75 4.25 -9.51
C ARG A 223 -8.31 4.23 -8.96
N PRO A 224 -7.37 3.50 -9.59
CA PRO A 224 -5.97 3.59 -9.19
C PRO A 224 -5.40 4.98 -9.49
N PHE A 225 -4.57 5.50 -8.57
CA PHE A 225 -3.79 6.73 -8.79
C PHE A 225 -2.29 6.47 -8.79
N ILE A 226 -1.86 5.24 -8.55
CA ILE A 226 -0.45 4.86 -8.50
C ILE A 226 -0.06 4.05 -9.74
N HIS A 227 1.07 4.35 -10.35
CA HIS A 227 1.68 3.57 -11.43
C HIS A 227 3.09 3.15 -11.01
N LEU A 228 3.73 2.23 -11.73
CA LEU A 228 5.08 1.79 -11.36
C LEU A 228 6.10 2.15 -12.43
N GLY A 229 7.12 2.92 -12.05
CA GLY A 229 8.39 2.96 -12.77
C GLY A 229 9.27 1.83 -12.27
N LEU A 230 9.79 0.99 -13.15
CA LEU A 230 10.44 -0.28 -12.84
C LEU A 230 11.89 -0.28 -13.32
N PHE A 231 12.80 -0.71 -12.46
CA PHE A 231 14.20 -0.99 -12.77
C PHE A 231 14.37 -2.51 -12.83
N VAL A 232 14.35 -3.07 -14.05
CA VAL A 232 14.40 -4.51 -14.29
C VAL A 232 15.84 -4.91 -14.60
N HIS A 233 16.44 -5.82 -13.82
CA HIS A 233 17.82 -6.26 -14.04
C HIS A 233 17.97 -7.78 -14.14
N ARG A 234 17.49 -8.57 -13.16
CA ARG A 234 17.71 -10.03 -13.10
C ARG A 234 16.40 -10.80 -13.29
N VAL A 235 15.69 -10.48 -14.37
CA VAL A 235 14.48 -11.19 -14.78
C VAL A 235 14.78 -12.02 -16.03
N VAL A 236 14.91 -13.33 -15.86
CA VAL A 236 15.27 -14.26 -16.92
C VAL A 236 14.20 -14.23 -18.01
N GLY A 237 14.62 -13.90 -19.23
CA GLY A 237 13.75 -13.80 -20.40
C GLY A 237 13.16 -12.41 -20.65
N LEU A 238 13.58 -11.39 -19.88
CA LEU A 238 13.36 -9.98 -20.18
C LEU A 238 14.69 -9.26 -20.40
N ILE A 239 14.61 -8.14 -21.13
CA ILE A 239 15.75 -7.26 -21.38
C ILE A 239 15.94 -6.39 -20.12
N PRO A 240 17.17 -6.24 -19.58
CA PRO A 240 17.42 -5.28 -18.52
C PRO A 240 17.09 -3.85 -18.97
N GLY A 241 16.42 -3.07 -18.12
CA GLY A 241 16.02 -1.73 -18.50
C GLY A 241 15.03 -1.04 -17.58
N LEU A 242 14.59 0.12 -18.04
CA LEU A 242 13.52 0.89 -17.44
C LEU A 242 12.19 0.44 -18.05
N TYR A 243 11.20 0.21 -17.19
CA TYR A 243 9.85 -0.19 -17.58
C TYR A 243 8.81 0.69 -16.89
N ALA A 244 7.61 0.78 -17.47
CA ALA A 244 6.44 1.40 -16.85
C ALA A 244 5.29 0.38 -16.78
N LEU A 245 4.67 0.25 -15.61
CA LEU A 245 3.39 -0.43 -15.44
C LEU A 245 2.28 0.60 -15.25
N VAL A 246 1.40 0.70 -16.25
CA VAL A 246 0.29 1.67 -16.26
C VAL A 246 -0.96 1.04 -15.67
N ARG A 247 -1.19 1.23 -14.37
CA ARG A 247 -2.31 0.58 -13.66
C ARG A 247 -3.70 1.10 -14.08
N ASP A 248 -3.80 2.34 -14.58
CA ASP A 248 -5.01 2.86 -15.23
C ASP A 248 -4.76 3.02 -16.73
N PRO A 249 -5.36 2.19 -17.61
CA PRO A 249 -5.19 2.33 -19.05
C PRO A 249 -5.59 3.72 -19.58
N GLU A 250 -6.53 4.42 -18.95
CA GLU A 250 -6.93 5.77 -19.36
C GLU A 250 -5.83 6.81 -19.13
N LYS A 251 -4.83 6.49 -18.30
CA LYS A 251 -3.69 7.37 -17.98
C LYS A 251 -2.43 7.06 -18.77
N GLN A 252 -2.46 6.06 -19.66
CA GLN A 252 -1.32 5.73 -20.50
C GLN A 252 -0.84 6.94 -21.30
N SER A 253 -1.73 7.63 -22.02
CA SER A 253 -1.37 8.79 -22.83
C SER A 253 -0.78 9.93 -21.98
N LEU A 254 -1.33 10.14 -20.77
CA LEU A 254 -0.84 11.18 -19.86
C LEU A 254 0.57 10.85 -19.34
N LEU A 255 0.83 9.60 -18.95
CA LEU A 255 2.18 9.18 -18.56
C LEU A 255 3.17 9.29 -19.72
N GLN A 256 2.77 8.85 -20.92
CA GLN A 256 3.58 8.94 -22.14
C GLN A 256 4.04 10.36 -22.44
N THR A 257 3.14 11.34 -22.33
CA THR A 257 3.47 12.75 -22.58
C THR A 257 4.18 13.43 -21.41
N SER A 258 4.13 12.86 -20.21
CA SER A 258 4.78 13.40 -19.02
C SER A 258 6.19 12.86 -18.77
N MET A 259 6.59 11.80 -19.48
CA MET A 259 7.92 11.18 -19.40
C MET A 259 8.81 11.61 -20.57
N HIS A 260 10.09 11.20 -20.56
CA HIS A 260 11.02 11.45 -21.67
C HIS A 260 10.42 11.02 -23.02
N ALA A 261 10.50 11.90 -24.02
CA ALA A 261 9.88 11.71 -25.33
C ALA A 261 10.54 10.57 -26.14
N GLU A 262 11.76 10.20 -25.76
CA GLU A 262 12.62 9.21 -26.39
C GLU A 262 12.33 7.80 -25.90
N PHE A 263 11.51 7.64 -24.85
CA PHE A 263 11.12 6.33 -24.35
C PHE A 263 10.32 5.55 -25.39
N GLN A 264 10.62 4.26 -25.48
CA GLN A 264 10.12 3.40 -26.55
C GLN A 264 8.66 3.00 -26.39
N TRP A 265 8.16 2.93 -25.15
CA TRP A 265 6.80 2.49 -24.81
C TRP A 265 6.39 1.18 -25.49
N LYS A 266 7.31 0.20 -25.52
CA LYS A 266 7.13 -1.06 -26.24
C LYS A 266 6.63 -2.17 -25.31
N THR A 267 5.53 -2.83 -25.67
CA THR A 267 5.07 -4.02 -24.92
C THR A 267 6.13 -5.14 -25.00
N PRO A 268 6.57 -5.69 -23.85
CA PRO A 268 7.57 -6.76 -23.83
C PRO A 268 7.07 -8.06 -24.48
N LEU A 269 7.99 -8.88 -24.97
CA LEU A 269 7.66 -10.17 -25.59
C LEU A 269 6.91 -11.07 -24.60
N GLU A 270 5.86 -11.73 -25.10
CA GLU A 270 5.00 -12.65 -24.31
C GLU A 270 4.37 -12.02 -23.06
N CYS A 271 4.31 -10.68 -23.00
CA CYS A 271 3.57 -9.99 -21.95
C CYS A 271 2.06 -10.27 -22.10
N PRO A 272 1.35 -10.65 -21.02
CA PRO A 272 -0.09 -10.85 -21.06
C PRO A 272 -0.81 -9.59 -21.56
N GLN A 273 -1.84 -9.75 -22.40
CA GLN A 273 -2.61 -8.63 -22.94
C GLN A 273 -3.29 -7.77 -21.85
N SER A 274 -3.64 -8.40 -20.73
CA SER A 274 -4.22 -7.72 -19.56
C SER A 274 -3.20 -6.98 -18.69
N LEU A 275 -1.90 -7.08 -19.00
CA LEU A 275 -0.83 -6.45 -18.25
C LEU A 275 -0.25 -5.26 -19.05
N PRO A 276 -0.64 -4.02 -18.74
CA PRO A 276 -0.16 -2.80 -19.42
C PRO A 276 1.26 -2.43 -18.98
N LEU A 277 2.21 -3.29 -19.32
CA LEU A 277 3.63 -3.15 -19.05
C LEU A 277 4.37 -2.74 -20.34
N PHE A 278 5.24 -1.75 -20.22
CA PHE A 278 5.98 -1.18 -21.35
C PHE A 278 7.46 -1.07 -21.01
N LEU A 279 8.33 -1.53 -21.90
CA LEU A 279 9.76 -1.22 -21.92
C LEU A 279 9.93 0.24 -22.39
N LEU A 280 10.64 1.04 -21.60
CA LEU A 280 10.93 2.44 -21.87
C LEU A 280 12.32 2.61 -22.48
N GLU A 281 13.34 1.99 -21.89
CA GLU A 281 14.74 2.09 -22.32
C GLU A 281 15.49 0.81 -21.94
N GLU A 282 16.21 0.22 -22.89
CA GLU A 282 17.10 -0.93 -22.66
C GLU A 282 18.43 -0.43 -22.10
N LYS A 283 18.75 -0.80 -20.85
CA LYS A 283 19.99 -0.39 -20.19
C LYS A 283 20.27 -1.22 -18.94
N GLU A 284 21.52 -1.24 -18.51
CA GLU A 284 21.86 -1.69 -17.16
C GLU A 284 21.40 -0.64 -16.13
N VAL A 285 20.61 -1.07 -15.14
CA VAL A 285 19.88 -0.19 -14.21
C VAL A 285 20.26 -0.36 -12.75
N GLN A 286 21.15 -1.28 -12.40
CA GLN A 286 21.48 -1.64 -11.02
C GLN A 286 22.07 -0.45 -10.24
N ASN A 287 23.10 0.19 -10.80
CA ASN A 287 23.72 1.37 -10.21
C ASN A 287 22.75 2.56 -10.17
N LEU A 288 21.89 2.68 -11.18
CA LEU A 288 20.90 3.73 -11.25
C LEU A 288 19.84 3.57 -10.14
N ALA A 289 19.30 2.36 -9.98
CA ALA A 289 18.34 2.01 -8.95
C ALA A 289 18.91 2.27 -7.54
N ALA A 290 20.14 1.81 -7.27
CA ALA A 290 20.81 2.10 -6.00
C ALA A 290 21.00 3.61 -5.78
N SER A 291 21.46 4.34 -6.81
CA SER A 291 21.70 5.78 -6.73
C SER A 291 20.45 6.57 -6.39
N VAL A 292 19.31 6.29 -7.05
CA VAL A 292 18.06 7.01 -6.77
C VAL A 292 17.46 6.63 -5.42
N SER A 293 17.75 5.43 -4.90
CA SER A 293 17.32 4.96 -3.58
C SER A 293 18.29 5.37 -2.46
N CYS A 294 18.74 6.63 -2.40
CA CYS A 294 19.68 7.12 -1.37
C CYS A 294 21.02 6.35 -1.31
N GLY A 295 21.49 5.77 -2.42
CA GLY A 295 22.70 4.95 -2.46
C GLY A 295 22.55 3.57 -1.81
N GLN A 296 21.31 3.09 -1.60
CA GLN A 296 21.07 1.78 -0.99
C GLN A 296 21.22 0.67 -2.02
N ASP A 297 22.28 -0.15 -1.89
CA ASP A 297 22.60 -1.26 -2.79
C ASP A 297 21.43 -2.24 -2.99
N ILE A 298 20.56 -2.37 -1.98
CA ILE A 298 19.41 -3.28 -2.00
C ILE A 298 18.46 -3.03 -3.18
N ALA A 299 18.37 -1.80 -3.68
CA ALA A 299 17.55 -1.46 -4.84
C ALA A 299 18.15 -1.97 -6.16
N GLY A 300 19.49 -2.03 -6.26
CA GLY A 300 20.22 -2.55 -7.44
C GLY A 300 20.59 -4.03 -7.34
N ALA A 301 20.55 -4.61 -6.14
CA ALA A 301 20.94 -5.99 -5.86
C ALA A 301 19.79 -7.00 -5.96
N GLY A 302 18.53 -6.57 -6.09
CA GLY A 302 17.39 -7.48 -6.24
C GLY A 302 17.34 -8.22 -7.59
N ALA A 303 16.16 -8.73 -7.94
CA ALA A 303 15.78 -9.11 -9.31
C ALA A 303 15.13 -7.96 -10.11
N PHE A 304 14.36 -7.12 -9.44
CA PHE A 304 13.92 -5.81 -9.92
C PHE A 304 13.58 -4.89 -8.74
N SER A 305 13.52 -3.59 -9.00
CA SER A 305 12.96 -2.61 -8.06
C SER A 305 11.97 -1.68 -8.76
N CYS A 306 11.16 -0.96 -8.00
CA CYS A 306 10.20 -0.02 -8.53
C CYS A 306 10.09 1.25 -7.69
N GLY A 307 9.79 2.35 -8.36
CA GLY A 307 9.25 3.57 -7.77
C GLY A 307 7.75 3.67 -8.09
N MET A 308 6.95 3.94 -7.07
CA MET A 308 5.51 4.13 -7.16
C MET A 308 5.22 5.59 -7.53
N LEU A 309 4.78 5.81 -8.75
CA LEU A 309 4.52 7.10 -9.38
C LEU A 309 3.03 7.45 -9.20
N ALA A 310 2.74 8.39 -8.32
CA ALA A 310 1.38 8.83 -8.03
C ALA A 310 0.94 9.95 -8.96
N GLU A 311 -0.26 9.87 -9.53
CA GLU A 311 -1.02 11.05 -9.98
C GLU A 311 -1.24 11.95 -8.76
N PHE A 312 -0.46 13.02 -8.63
CA PHE A 312 -0.28 13.66 -7.32
C PHE A 312 -1.14 14.92 -7.17
N GLU A 313 -0.92 15.92 -8.01
CA GLU A 313 -1.56 17.23 -7.85
C GLU A 313 -3.07 17.21 -8.15
N GLU A 314 -3.52 16.48 -9.16
CA GLU A 314 -4.94 16.46 -9.57
C GLU A 314 -5.88 15.97 -8.45
N PRO A 315 -5.68 14.78 -7.83
CA PRO A 315 -6.61 14.32 -6.81
C PRO A 315 -6.61 15.22 -5.58
N ILE A 316 -5.44 15.72 -5.15
CA ILE A 316 -5.34 16.62 -4.00
C ILE A 316 -6.09 17.93 -4.26
N ARG A 317 -5.94 18.54 -5.44
CA ARG A 317 -6.64 19.78 -5.77
C ARG A 317 -8.13 19.58 -5.98
N ARG A 318 -8.52 18.44 -6.52
CA ARG A 318 -9.91 18.15 -6.88
C ARG A 318 -10.76 17.76 -5.69
N PHE A 319 -10.22 16.89 -4.83
CA PHE A 319 -10.98 16.26 -3.77
C PHE A 319 -10.64 16.82 -2.39
N GLY A 320 -9.43 17.34 -2.18
CA GLY A 320 -9.00 17.92 -0.91
C GLY A 320 -7.65 17.38 -0.45
N ALA A 321 -7.07 18.03 0.56
CA ALA A 321 -5.74 17.68 1.07
C ALA A 321 -5.70 16.29 1.73
N HIS A 322 -6.82 15.77 2.24
CA HIS A 322 -6.92 14.41 2.79
C HIS A 322 -6.57 13.32 1.77
N TRP A 323 -6.67 13.60 0.47
CA TRP A 323 -6.24 12.68 -0.58
C TRP A 323 -4.74 12.42 -0.59
N TYR A 324 -3.94 13.29 0.02
CA TYR A 324 -2.52 13.01 0.25
C TYR A 324 -2.38 11.67 0.99
N ARG A 325 -3.13 11.43 2.09
CA ARG A 325 -3.11 10.15 2.81
C ARG A 325 -3.51 8.97 1.91
N ARG A 326 -4.58 9.14 1.11
CA ARG A 326 -5.10 8.08 0.23
C ARG A 326 -4.08 7.60 -0.81
N LEU A 327 -3.26 8.50 -1.35
CA LEU A 327 -2.17 8.13 -2.26
C LEU A 327 -1.14 7.24 -1.56
N PHE A 328 -0.76 7.58 -0.33
CA PHE A 328 0.15 6.76 0.48
C PHE A 328 -0.47 5.41 0.88
N TRP A 329 -1.76 5.36 1.23
CA TRP A 329 -2.45 4.09 1.50
C TRP A 329 -2.40 3.14 0.31
N GLU A 330 -2.61 3.66 -0.91
CA GLU A 330 -2.54 2.85 -2.12
C GLU A 330 -1.12 2.30 -2.34
N THR A 331 -0.08 3.11 -2.13
CA THR A 331 1.31 2.62 -2.23
C THR A 331 1.64 1.54 -1.19
N GLY A 332 1.20 1.69 0.05
CA GLY A 332 1.41 0.69 1.11
C GLY A 332 0.68 -0.62 0.81
N MET A 333 -0.54 -0.55 0.29
CA MET A 333 -1.28 -1.75 -0.12
C MET A 333 -0.61 -2.46 -1.30
N ILE A 334 -0.10 -1.73 -2.30
CA ILE A 334 0.72 -2.31 -3.38
C ILE A 334 1.95 -2.99 -2.79
N GLY A 335 2.64 -2.34 -1.86
CA GLY A 335 3.78 -2.90 -1.15
C GLY A 335 3.43 -4.20 -0.41
N GLN A 336 2.26 -4.28 0.23
CA GLN A 336 1.81 -5.50 0.89
C GLN A 336 1.56 -6.66 -0.09
N VAL A 337 0.98 -6.38 -1.25
CA VAL A 337 0.81 -7.37 -2.31
C VAL A 337 2.17 -7.86 -2.81
N LEU A 338 3.11 -6.95 -3.06
CA LEU A 338 4.45 -7.27 -3.52
C LEU A 338 5.24 -8.11 -2.50
N TYR A 339 5.11 -7.82 -1.20
CA TYR A 339 5.66 -8.65 -0.12
C TYR A 339 5.16 -10.10 -0.21
N LEU A 340 3.85 -10.29 -0.31
CA LEU A 340 3.26 -11.63 -0.30
C LEU A 340 3.52 -12.39 -1.59
N GLU A 341 3.54 -11.73 -2.75
CA GLU A 341 3.86 -12.38 -4.02
C GLU A 341 5.34 -12.74 -4.12
N ALA A 342 6.25 -11.95 -3.56
CA ALA A 342 7.66 -12.33 -3.44
C ALA A 342 7.81 -13.65 -2.67
N GLU A 343 7.24 -13.70 -1.47
CA GLU A 343 7.23 -14.89 -0.61
C GLU A 343 6.58 -16.10 -1.29
N ALA A 344 5.48 -15.88 -2.00
CA ALA A 344 4.79 -16.88 -2.79
C ALA A 344 5.63 -17.46 -3.93
N LYS A 345 6.68 -16.75 -4.38
CA LYS A 345 7.58 -17.16 -5.46
C LYS A 345 8.96 -17.59 -4.96
N GLY A 346 9.14 -17.71 -3.64
CA GLY A 346 10.38 -18.17 -3.02
C GLY A 346 11.49 -17.12 -3.03
N VAL A 347 11.14 -15.85 -3.13
CA VAL A 347 12.05 -14.70 -2.98
C VAL A 347 11.53 -13.77 -1.89
N GLN A 348 12.27 -12.71 -1.57
CA GLN A 348 11.82 -11.72 -0.58
C GLN A 348 11.72 -10.34 -1.22
N ALA A 349 11.15 -9.42 -0.44
CA ALA A 349 11.03 -8.05 -0.84
C ALA A 349 11.38 -7.10 0.30
N THR A 350 11.55 -5.83 -0.02
CA THR A 350 11.45 -4.78 0.98
C THR A 350 10.94 -3.47 0.42
N GLY A 351 10.19 -2.75 1.25
CA GLY A 351 9.91 -1.34 1.04
C GLY A 351 11.14 -0.47 1.25
N ILE A 352 11.20 0.60 0.48
CA ILE A 352 12.27 1.60 0.52
C ILE A 352 11.59 2.97 0.62
N GLY A 353 11.62 3.56 1.82
CA GLY A 353 11.08 4.90 2.06
C GLY A 353 12.10 6.03 1.84
N CYS A 354 13.41 5.72 1.76
CA CYS A 354 14.44 6.71 1.41
C CYS A 354 14.79 6.59 -0.07
N PHE A 355 14.49 7.64 -0.82
CA PHE A 355 14.91 7.84 -2.19
C PHE A 355 15.05 9.35 -2.44
N PHE A 356 15.71 9.72 -3.53
CA PHE A 356 15.81 11.10 -3.96
C PHE A 356 14.71 11.39 -5.00
N ASP A 357 13.68 12.13 -4.61
CA ASP A 357 12.50 12.41 -5.44
C ASP A 357 12.88 12.99 -6.81
N ASN A 358 13.72 14.03 -6.84
CA ASN A 358 14.14 14.70 -8.09
C ASN A 358 14.97 13.78 -9.02
N PRO A 359 16.01 13.05 -8.56
CA PRO A 359 16.67 12.03 -9.37
C PRO A 359 15.73 10.96 -9.94
N VAL A 360 14.70 10.54 -9.20
CA VAL A 360 13.69 9.61 -9.76
C VAL A 360 12.92 10.31 -10.89
N HIS A 361 12.54 11.57 -10.72
CA HIS A 361 11.90 12.35 -11.78
C HIS A 361 12.81 12.50 -13.00
N ASP A 362 14.09 12.80 -12.80
CA ASP A 362 15.07 12.93 -13.89
C ASP A 362 15.22 11.61 -14.67
N VAL A 363 15.20 10.46 -13.99
CA VAL A 363 15.25 9.14 -14.64
C VAL A 363 14.05 8.93 -15.56
N PHE A 364 12.84 9.27 -15.11
CA PHE A 364 11.61 9.04 -15.86
C PHE A 364 11.17 10.23 -16.73
N GLY A 365 11.87 11.36 -16.66
CA GLY A 365 11.52 12.60 -17.39
C GLY A 365 10.33 13.34 -16.83
N LEU A 366 9.95 13.06 -15.57
CA LEU A 366 8.82 13.69 -14.91
C LEU A 366 9.18 15.11 -14.50
N THR A 367 8.22 16.03 -14.62
CA THR A 367 8.38 17.42 -14.19
C THR A 367 7.11 17.93 -13.51
N GLY A 368 7.25 19.00 -12.72
CA GLY A 368 6.13 19.58 -11.97
C GLY A 368 5.58 18.63 -10.91
N HIS A 369 4.26 18.68 -10.67
CA HIS A 369 3.58 17.91 -9.63
C HIS A 369 2.48 16.98 -10.19
N ALA A 370 2.40 16.81 -11.52
CA ALA A 370 1.42 15.90 -12.12
C ALA A 370 1.64 14.47 -11.64
N PHE A 371 2.90 14.02 -11.65
CA PHE A 371 3.33 12.77 -11.06
C PHE A 371 4.42 13.00 -10.02
N GLN A 372 4.36 12.28 -8.90
CA GLN A 372 5.40 12.27 -7.87
C GLN A 372 5.74 10.83 -7.46
N SER A 373 7.01 10.56 -7.16
CA SER A 373 7.39 9.27 -6.56
C SER A 373 7.08 9.27 -5.06
N LEU A 374 6.28 8.31 -4.59
CA LEU A 374 5.84 8.27 -3.19
C LEU A 374 6.44 7.12 -2.39
N TYR A 375 6.73 5.97 -3.01
CA TYR A 375 7.26 4.81 -2.32
C TYR A 375 8.11 3.96 -3.26
N HIS A 376 9.15 3.31 -2.76
CA HIS A 376 9.97 2.39 -3.55
C HIS A 376 9.90 0.98 -2.98
N PHE A 377 10.17 0.00 -3.83
CA PHE A 377 10.15 -1.40 -3.45
C PHE A 377 11.21 -2.18 -4.22
N THR A 378 11.80 -3.21 -3.62
CA THR A 378 12.75 -4.10 -4.29
C THR A 378 12.39 -5.55 -3.98
N ILE A 379 12.56 -6.43 -4.96
CA ILE A 379 12.25 -7.87 -4.88
C ILE A 379 13.45 -8.65 -5.39
N GLY A 380 13.90 -9.68 -4.68
CA GLY A 380 15.04 -10.49 -5.06
C GLY A 380 15.39 -11.57 -4.04
N GLY A 381 16.51 -12.27 -4.25
CA GLY A 381 17.05 -13.19 -3.25
C GLY A 381 17.60 -12.41 -2.07
N SER A 382 17.14 -12.74 -0.87
CA SER A 382 17.58 -12.11 0.37
C SER A 382 18.89 -12.70 0.88
N VAL A 383 19.67 -11.87 1.56
CA VAL A 383 20.75 -12.36 2.43
C VAL A 383 20.17 -12.70 3.80
N GLU A 384 20.45 -13.90 4.29
CA GLU A 384 20.07 -14.31 5.65
C GLU A 384 20.87 -13.50 6.69
N ASP A 385 20.19 -12.97 7.69
CA ASP A 385 20.82 -12.27 8.82
C ASP A 385 20.79 -13.18 10.05
N ASP A 386 21.87 -13.93 10.25
CA ASP A 386 22.03 -14.90 11.35
C ASP A 386 21.94 -14.28 12.75
N ARG A 387 21.92 -12.95 12.86
CA ARG A 387 21.70 -12.25 14.14
C ARG A 387 20.22 -12.25 14.56
N LEU A 388 19.30 -12.52 13.62
CA LEU A 388 17.86 -12.50 13.85
C LEU A 388 17.34 -13.89 14.24
N SER A 389 16.53 -13.94 15.30
CA SER A 389 15.85 -15.18 15.71
C SER A 389 14.65 -15.49 14.80
N THR A 390 14.62 -16.69 14.22
CA THR A 390 13.54 -17.17 13.31
C THR A 390 12.50 -18.04 14.01
N LEU A 391 12.35 -17.85 15.32
CA LEU A 391 11.43 -18.63 16.15
C LEU A 391 9.98 -18.48 15.66
N PRO A 392 9.18 -19.57 15.66
CA PRO A 392 7.76 -19.49 15.33
C PRO A 392 7.01 -18.52 16.26
N SER A 393 5.96 -17.88 15.73
CA SER A 393 5.06 -17.06 16.56
C SER A 393 4.54 -17.87 17.74
N TYR A 394 4.58 -17.27 18.94
CA TYR A 394 4.17 -17.90 20.19
C TYR A 394 4.88 -19.22 20.51
N GLN A 395 6.14 -19.40 20.08
CA GLN A 395 6.90 -20.61 20.40
C GLN A 395 6.92 -20.93 21.91
N HIS A 396 6.95 -19.90 22.76
CA HIS A 396 6.87 -20.06 24.22
C HIS A 396 5.56 -20.71 24.72
N LEU A 397 4.48 -20.67 23.94
CA LEU A 397 3.21 -21.35 24.26
C LEU A 397 3.21 -22.82 23.84
N ALA A 398 4.02 -23.21 22.85
CA ALA A 398 4.11 -24.60 22.39
C ALA A 398 4.72 -25.54 23.44
N SER A 399 5.51 -24.99 24.38
CA SER A 399 6.10 -25.72 25.52
C SER A 399 5.09 -26.09 26.60
N SER A 400 3.93 -25.43 26.63
CA SER A 400 2.87 -25.59 27.65
C SER A 400 1.77 -26.57 27.24
N SER A 401 1.85 -27.17 26.05
CA SER A 401 0.84 -28.11 25.52
C SER A 401 1.10 -29.58 25.90
N ILE A 402 2.04 -29.85 26.80
CA ILE A 402 2.25 -31.18 27.39
C ILE A 402 1.62 -31.15 28.79
N LEU A 403 0.32 -31.35 28.87
CA LEU A 403 -0.39 -31.79 30.08
C LEU A 403 -1.60 -32.64 29.69
#